data_AF-A0AAN8J1T3-F1
#
_entry.id   AF-A0AAN8J1T3-F1
#
_cell.length_a   1.000
_cell.length_b   1.000
_cell.length_c   1.000
_cell.angle_alpha   90.00
_cell.angle_beta   90.00
_cell.angle_gamma   90.00
#
_symmetry.space_group_name_H-M   'P 1'
#
loop_
_entity.id
_entity.type
_entity.pdbx_description
1 polymer ?
#
loop_
_entity_poly.entity_id
_entity_poly.type
_entity_poly.pdbx_seq_one_letter_code
_entity_poly.pdbx_strand_id
1 'polypeptide(L)'
;MTIQRTGGDGAKIALIAYTLLFWVSGLALLFIGLWMLLDPKRNYILNLVDFSEDDPLLTFAAYIAIVAGASSLFVGFIGCCGAVQRMRCLLVGFMICLFFLFLADVSIGTLALVYRNK
;
A
#
# COMPACT_ATOMS: atom_id res chain seq x y z
N MET A 1 17.47 39.12 16.74
CA MET A 1 18.00 37.78 16.40
C MET A 1 17.03 37.13 15.41
N THR A 2 17.41 37.17 14.13
CA THR A 2 17.22 36.13 13.10
C THR A 2 16.22 35.02 13.49
N ILE A 3 15.05 34.86 12.85
CA ILE A 3 14.92 34.15 11.56
C ILE A 3 13.49 34.36 11.02
N GLN A 4 13.37 35.00 9.85
CA GLN A 4 12.33 34.69 8.87
C GLN A 4 12.55 33.26 8.36
N ARG A 5 11.56 32.36 8.47
CA ARG A 5 11.22 31.26 7.52
C ARG A 5 9.94 30.54 7.99
N THR A 6 8.77 30.97 7.54
CA THR A 6 7.52 30.20 7.71
C THR A 6 6.72 30.28 6.41
N GLY A 7 7.15 29.47 5.45
CA GLY A 7 6.51 29.34 4.14
C GLY A 7 6.82 28.02 3.45
N GLY A 8 7.76 27.23 3.99
CA GLY A 8 8.16 25.92 3.46
C GLY A 8 7.98 24.75 4.44
N ASP A 9 7.47 24.99 5.65
CA ASP A 9 7.38 23.97 6.71
C ASP A 9 6.15 23.07 6.56
N GLY A 10 5.04 23.61 6.03
CA GLY A 10 3.81 22.85 5.80
C GLY A 10 4.00 21.68 4.83
N ALA A 11 4.77 21.89 3.76
CA ALA A 11 5.06 20.82 2.80
C ALA A 11 5.88 19.69 3.44
N LYS A 12 6.89 20.01 4.26
CA LYS A 12 7.71 19.01 4.96
C LYS A 12 6.88 18.17 5.93
N ILE A 13 6.01 18.83 6.70
CA ILE A 13 5.11 18.17 7.66
C ILE A 13 4.11 17.28 6.91
N ALA A 14 3.53 17.76 5.82
CA ALA A 14 2.61 16.97 4.99
C ALA A 14 3.29 15.72 4.39
N LEU A 15 4.55 15.84 3.94
CA LEU A 15 5.32 14.72 3.37
C LEU A 15 5.67 13.66 4.41
N ILE A 16 6.06 14.09 5.62
CA ILE A 16 6.31 13.19 6.75
C ILE A 16 5.02 12.49 7.17
N ALA A 17 3.91 13.24 7.29
CA ALA A 17 2.62 12.68 7.63
C ALA A 17 2.14 11.67 6.59
N TYR A 18 2.26 11.97 5.28
CA TYR A 18 1.91 11.05 4.21
C TYR A 18 2.76 9.77 4.22
N THR A 19 4.07 9.91 4.42
CA THR A 19 4.98 8.75 4.52
C THR A 19 4.65 7.88 5.73
N LEU A 20 4.30 8.49 6.88
CA LEU A 20 3.87 7.75 8.07
C LEU A 20 2.53 7.05 7.86
N LEU A 21 1.54 7.70 7.26
CA LEU A 21 0.25 7.10 6.95
C LEU A 21 0.40 5.90 6.01
N PHE A 22 1.24 6.03 4.98
CA PHE A 22 1.51 4.96 4.03
C PHE A 22 2.29 3.80 4.66
N TRP A 23 3.18 4.10 5.61
CA TRP A 23 3.90 3.08 6.36
C TRP A 23 2.96 2.30 7.29
N VAL A 24 2.05 3.00 7.99
CA VAL A 24 1.02 2.36 8.84
C VAL A 24 0.04 1.56 8.00
N SER A 25 -0.37 2.04 6.82
CA SER A 25 -1.24 1.26 5.92
C SER A 25 -0.55 0.01 5.39
N GLY A 26 0.74 0.08 5.05
CA GLY A 26 1.54 -1.08 4.65
C GLY A 26 1.62 -2.14 5.76
N LEU A 27 1.86 -1.73 7.00
CA LEU A 27 1.85 -2.62 8.17
C LEU A 27 0.46 -3.26 8.39
N ALA A 28 -0.61 -2.47 8.26
CA ALA A 28 -1.97 -2.97 8.39
C ALA A 28 -2.32 -3.99 7.30
N LEU A 29 -1.94 -3.73 6.04
CA LEU A 29 -2.15 -4.66 4.92
C LEU A 29 -1.37 -5.96 5.10
N LEU A 30 -0.11 -5.88 5.56
CA LEU A 30 0.65 -7.07 5.91
C LEU A 30 0.00 -7.83 7.06
N PHE A 31 -0.43 -7.15 8.11
CA PHE A 31 -1.10 -7.77 9.24
C PHE A 31 -2.39 -8.48 8.80
N ILE A 32 -3.24 -7.84 8.01
CA ILE A 32 -4.49 -8.43 7.49
C ILE A 32 -4.20 -9.60 6.55
N GLY A 33 -3.23 -9.46 5.64
CA GLY A 33 -2.84 -10.52 4.71
C GLY A 33 -2.26 -11.74 5.42
N LEU A 34 -1.40 -11.52 6.42
CA LEU A 34 -0.89 -12.60 7.26
C LEU A 34 -2.01 -13.19 8.12
N TRP A 35 -2.87 -12.36 8.71
CA TRP A 35 -4.01 -12.82 9.51
C TRP A 35 -4.93 -13.75 8.71
N MET A 36 -5.27 -13.39 7.47
CA MET A 36 -6.04 -14.25 6.56
C MET A 36 -5.35 -15.58 6.25
N LEU A 37 -4.01 -15.61 6.21
CA LEU A 37 -3.24 -16.82 5.93
C LEU A 37 -3.02 -17.71 7.17
N LEU A 38 -2.90 -17.08 8.35
CA LEU A 38 -2.67 -17.74 9.64
C LEU A 38 -3.96 -18.13 10.36
N ASP A 39 -5.11 -17.64 9.92
CA ASP A 39 -6.39 -17.91 10.57
C ASP A 39 -6.55 -19.44 10.77
N PRO A 40 -6.68 -19.93 12.02
CA PRO A 40 -6.78 -21.35 12.32
C PRO A 40 -8.02 -22.00 11.70
N LYS A 41 -8.89 -21.24 11.03
CA LYS A 41 -9.84 -21.78 10.05
C LYS A 41 -9.21 -22.74 9.04
N ARG A 42 -7.96 -22.52 8.64
CA ARG A 42 -7.27 -23.41 7.72
C ARG A 42 -7.05 -24.81 8.30
N ASN A 43 -6.92 -24.98 9.62
CA ASN A 43 -6.63 -26.29 10.21
C ASN A 43 -7.89 -27.10 10.58
N TYR A 44 -9.03 -26.46 10.83
CA TYR A 44 -10.29 -27.17 11.06
C TYR A 44 -11.06 -27.46 9.76
N ILE A 45 -10.93 -26.62 8.73
CA ILE A 45 -11.61 -26.80 7.44
C ILE A 45 -10.90 -27.89 6.60
N LEU A 46 -9.55 -27.98 6.65
CA LEU A 46 -8.79 -28.99 5.90
C LEU A 46 -9.01 -30.45 6.34
N ASN A 47 -9.63 -30.69 7.49
CA ASN A 47 -9.89 -32.05 7.99
C ASN A 47 -11.36 -32.48 7.93
N LEU A 48 -12.28 -31.55 7.60
CA LEU A 48 -13.72 -31.82 7.59
C LEU A 48 -14.37 -31.59 6.23
N VAL A 49 -13.67 -30.94 5.31
CA VAL A 49 -14.24 -30.44 4.07
C VAL A 49 -13.30 -30.77 2.91
N ASP A 50 -13.43 -32.00 2.42
CA ASP A 50 -13.21 -32.33 1.00
C ASP A 50 -14.37 -31.73 0.18
N PHE A 51 -14.59 -30.43 0.31
CA PHE A 51 -15.36 -29.65 -0.65
C PHE A 51 -14.35 -28.77 -1.36
N SER A 52 -14.06 -29.16 -2.60
CA SER A 52 -13.69 -28.28 -3.70
C SER A 52 -14.21 -26.86 -3.49
N GLU A 53 -13.41 -25.88 -3.91
CA GLU A 53 -13.60 -24.43 -3.75
C GLU A 53 -12.85 -23.84 -2.55
N ASP A 54 -11.54 -24.11 -2.50
CA ASP A 54 -10.59 -23.03 -2.30
C ASP A 54 -11.02 -21.87 -3.21
N ASP A 55 -11.67 -20.81 -2.71
CA ASP A 55 -11.92 -19.61 -3.51
C ASP A 55 -10.54 -19.09 -3.95
N PRO A 56 -10.09 -19.34 -5.19
CA PRO A 56 -8.74 -18.97 -5.60
C PRO A 56 -8.57 -17.45 -5.48
N LEU A 57 -9.69 -16.74 -5.56
CA LEU A 57 -9.84 -15.31 -5.42
C LEU A 57 -9.46 -14.80 -4.02
N LEU A 58 -9.79 -15.53 -2.94
CA LEU A 58 -9.53 -15.08 -1.57
C LEU A 58 -8.06 -15.30 -1.19
N THR A 59 -7.48 -16.44 -1.57
CA THR A 59 -6.04 -16.70 -1.44
C THR A 59 -5.21 -15.75 -2.31
N PHE A 60 -5.66 -15.50 -3.54
CA PHE A 60 -5.02 -14.54 -4.44
C PHE A 60 -5.08 -13.12 -3.89
N ALA A 61 -6.22 -12.70 -3.33
CA ALA A 61 -6.36 -11.40 -2.68
C ALA A 61 -5.44 -11.25 -1.46
N ALA A 62 -5.32 -12.27 -0.61
CA ALA A 62 -4.40 -12.26 0.53
C ALA A 62 -2.93 -12.15 0.09
N TYR A 63 -2.53 -12.89 -0.96
CA TYR A 63 -1.19 -12.80 -1.52
C TYR A 63 -0.89 -11.40 -2.08
N ILE A 64 -1.83 -10.81 -2.84
CA ILE A 64 -1.70 -9.44 -3.34
C ILE A 64 -1.60 -8.44 -2.20
N ALA A 65 -2.40 -8.59 -1.13
CA ALA A 65 -2.33 -7.72 0.05
C ALA A 65 -0.96 -7.77 0.72
N ILE A 66 -0.35 -8.96 0.83
CA ILE A 66 1.00 -9.13 1.37
C ILE A 66 2.05 -8.45 0.47
N VAL A 67 2.01 -8.70 -0.85
CA VAL A 67 2.96 -8.12 -1.80
C VAL A 67 2.83 -6.59 -1.84
N ALA A 68 1.60 -6.08 -1.89
CA ALA A 68 1.31 -4.64 -1.87
C ALA A 68 1.77 -4.00 -0.55
N GLY A 69 1.49 -4.62 0.60
CA GLY A 69 1.95 -4.16 1.91
C GLY A 69 3.47 -4.10 2.01
N ALA A 70 4.18 -5.15 1.58
CA ALA A 70 5.64 -5.19 1.59
C ALA A 70 6.27 -4.11 0.69
N SER A 71 5.74 -3.93 -0.52
CA SER A 71 6.19 -2.87 -1.43
C SER A 71 5.96 -1.47 -0.83
N SER A 72 4.85 -1.29 -0.11
CA SER A 72 4.49 -0.02 0.53
C SER A 72 5.45 0.33 1.68
N LEU A 73 5.89 -0.68 2.45
CA LEU A 73 6.93 -0.50 3.47
C LEU A 73 8.28 -0.13 2.86
N PHE A 74 8.64 -0.73 1.73
CA PHE A 74 9.87 -0.41 1.00
C PHE A 74 9.87 1.06 0.55
N VAL A 75 8.76 1.51 -0.05
CA VAL A 75 8.57 2.91 -0.45
C VAL A 75 8.57 3.85 0.76
N GLY A 76 7.97 3.44 1.89
CA GLY A 76 8.02 4.20 3.15
C GLY A 76 9.45 4.37 3.70
N PHE A 77 10.28 3.33 3.61
CA PHE A 77 11.70 3.37 4.00
C PHE A 77 12.49 4.36 3.13
N ILE A 78 12.27 4.32 1.81
CA ILE A 78 12.85 5.26 0.85
C ILE A 78 12.36 6.69 1.11
N GLY A 79 11.08 6.86 1.49
CA GLY A 79 10.50 8.15 1.87
C GLY A 79 11.16 8.76 3.11
N CYS A 80 11.53 7.94 4.10
CA CYS A 80 12.26 8.39 5.28
C CYS A 80 13.70 8.83 4.94
N CYS A 81 14.39 8.10 4.06
CA CYS A 81 15.68 8.52 3.50
C CYS A 81 15.55 9.82 2.66
N GLY A 82 14.43 9.99 1.96
CA GLY A 82 14.10 11.19 1.18
C GLY A 82 13.90 12.44 2.03
N ALA A 83 13.35 12.31 3.25
CA ALA A 83 13.16 13.43 4.18
C ALA A 83 14.49 14.06 4.64
N VAL A 84 15.58 13.28 4.63
CA VAL A 84 16.93 13.75 4.98
C VAL A 84 17.58 14.53 3.82
N GLN A 85 17.17 14.29 2.57
CA GLN A 85 17.73 15.02 1.42
C GLN A 85 16.98 16.31 1.11
N ARG A 86 17.67 17.45 1.31
CA ARG A 86 17.15 18.82 1.23
C ARG A 86 16.96 19.34 -0.22
N MET A 87 16.42 18.56 -1.17
CA MET A 87 16.31 18.98 -2.58
C MET A 87 14.98 18.62 -3.27
N ARG A 88 14.67 19.40 -4.31
CA ARG A 88 13.44 19.47 -5.16
C ARG A 88 12.96 18.14 -5.78
N CYS A 89 13.66 17.04 -5.57
CA CYS A 89 13.34 15.71 -6.09
C CYS A 89 12.07 15.12 -5.47
N LEU A 90 11.76 15.47 -4.22
CA LEU A 90 10.64 14.86 -3.49
C LEU A 90 9.25 15.27 -4.02
N LEU A 91 9.12 16.51 -4.53
CA LEU A 91 7.87 16.99 -5.15
C LEU A 91 7.62 16.26 -6.49
N VAL A 92 8.69 15.99 -7.24
CA VAL A 92 8.65 15.23 -8.49
C VAL A 92 8.29 13.76 -8.21
N GLY A 93 8.87 13.17 -7.16
CA GLY A 93 8.50 11.82 -6.71
C GLY A 93 7.03 11.71 -6.33
N PHE A 94 6.48 12.72 -5.64
CA PHE A 94 5.05 12.76 -5.28
C PHE A 94 4.14 12.82 -6.51
N MET A 95 4.48 13.66 -7.48
CA MET A 95 3.76 13.75 -8.77
C MET A 95 3.81 12.43 -9.54
N ILE A 96 4.98 11.80 -9.63
CA ILE A 96 5.14 10.51 -10.32
C ILE A 96 4.36 9.40 -9.61
N CYS A 97 4.44 9.33 -8.28
CA CYS A 97 3.73 8.31 -7.50
C CYS A 97 2.21 8.42 -7.65
N LEU A 98 1.66 9.65 -7.53
CA LEU A 98 0.23 9.88 -7.76
C LEU A 98 -0.20 9.55 -9.19
N PHE A 99 0.64 9.85 -10.17
CA PHE A 99 0.36 9.52 -11.57
C PHE A 99 0.30 8.00 -11.79
N PHE A 100 1.24 7.24 -11.23
CA PHE A 100 1.22 5.78 -11.29
C PHE A 100 0.02 5.18 -10.56
N LEU A 101 -0.36 5.71 -9.40
CA LEU A 101 -1.56 5.27 -8.67
C LEU A 101 -2.83 5.51 -9.50
N PHE A 102 -2.96 6.68 -10.12
CA PHE A 102 -4.10 6.99 -10.97
C PHE A 102 -4.21 6.02 -12.16
N LEU A 103 -3.09 5.72 -12.82
CA LEU A 103 -3.05 4.74 -13.91
C LEU A 103 -3.41 3.33 -13.42
N ALA A 104 -2.92 2.92 -12.25
CA ALA A 104 -3.23 1.63 -11.67
C ALA A 104 -4.73 1.52 -11.31
N ASP A 105 -5.30 2.52 -10.63
CA ASP A 105 -6.73 2.58 -10.29
C ASP A 105 -7.62 2.56 -11.54
N VAL A 106 -7.26 3.34 -12.57
CA VAL A 106 -7.98 3.34 -13.85
C VAL A 106 -7.88 1.97 -14.53
N SER A 107 -6.73 1.32 -14.48
CA SER A 107 -6.53 -0.02 -15.06
C SER A 107 -7.38 -1.07 -14.34
N ILE A 108 -7.35 -1.07 -13.00
CA ILE A 108 -8.16 -1.96 -12.17
C ILE A 108 -9.65 -1.71 -12.39
N GLY A 109 -10.07 -0.44 -12.41
CA GLY A 109 -11.46 -0.06 -12.67
C GLY A 109 -11.95 -0.51 -14.04
N THR A 110 -11.11 -0.38 -15.07
CA THR A 110 -11.43 -0.83 -16.43
C THR A 110 -11.52 -2.35 -16.49
N LEU A 111 -10.56 -3.08 -15.90
CA LEU A 111 -10.58 -4.54 -15.81
C LEU A 111 -11.82 -5.04 -15.06
N ALA A 112 -12.16 -4.42 -13.93
CA ALA A 112 -13.32 -4.76 -13.13
C ALA A 112 -14.64 -4.55 -13.90
N LEU A 113 -14.75 -3.46 -14.67
CA LEU A 113 -15.92 -3.20 -15.52
C LEU A 113 -16.04 -4.19 -16.68
N VAL A 114 -14.91 -4.56 -17.31
CA VAL A 114 -14.89 -5.53 -18.40
C VAL A 114 -15.27 -6.94 -17.90
N TYR A 115 -14.72 -7.36 -16.76
CA TYR A 115 -15.08 -8.64 -16.14
C TYR A 115 -16.52 -8.66 -15.63
N ARG A 116 -17.05 -7.54 -15.16
CA ARG A 116 -18.48 -7.38 -14.80
C ARG A 116 -19.43 -7.56 -15.97
N ASN A 117 -18.95 -7.34 -17.20
CA ASN A 117 -19.75 -7.38 -18.43
C ASN A 117 -19.56 -8.68 -19.22
N LYS A 118 -18.84 -9.65 -18.65
CA LYS A 118 -18.66 -11.00 -19.19
C LYS A 118 -19.39 -11.98 -18.31
#